data_AF-A0A537G139-F1
#
_entry.id   AF-A0A537G139-F1
#
_cell.length_a   1.000
_cell.length_b   1.000
_cell.length_c   1.000
_cell.angle_alpha   90.00
_cell.angle_beta   90.00
_cell.angle_gamma   90.00
#
_symmetry.space_group_name_H-M   'P 1'
#
loop_
_entity.id
_entity.type
_entity.pdbx_description
1 polymer ?
#
loop_
_entity_poly.entity_id
_entity_poly.type
_entity_poly.pdbx_seq_one_letter_code
_entity_poly.pdbx_strand_id
1 'polypeptide(L)'
;MSGIAGIIGPEARKVSSKLDTTLSAMKSRGALTQSVTVDGKYGSVALGSCSHQLEHSPKVSVERTSFAVDGSLPANLELEEIGGEAGQEAFSESIREPGGFSVLGISEGRLLAGRDILGQKPLYYGRDPQGTVAFASLKAALSKLGISNPRTVPPGHLLAASTKRVTV
;
A
#
# COMPACT_ATOMS: atom_id res chain seq x y z
N MET A 1 -14.85 9.30 0.11
CA MET A 1 -13.38 9.28 -0.07
C MET A 1 -12.84 8.02 0.58
N SER A 2 -11.68 7.51 0.21
CA SER A 2 -11.03 6.35 0.84
C SER A 2 -9.53 6.61 0.97
N GLY A 3 -8.82 5.71 1.65
CA GLY A 3 -7.37 5.76 1.76
C GLY A 3 -6.79 4.39 2.04
N ILE A 4 -5.52 4.21 1.69
CA ILE A 4 -4.79 2.96 1.85
C ILE A 4 -3.51 3.19 2.64
N ALA A 5 -3.07 2.15 3.36
CA ALA A 5 -1.80 2.13 4.07
C ALA A 5 -1.16 0.75 3.99
N GLY A 6 0.16 0.73 4.02
CA GLY A 6 0.96 -0.50 3.99
C GLY A 6 2.21 -0.34 4.82
N ILE A 7 2.53 -1.33 5.64
CA ILE A 7 3.66 -1.33 6.56
C ILE A 7 4.47 -2.60 6.33
N ILE A 8 5.79 -2.49 6.25
CA ILE A 8 6.70 -3.64 6.25
C ILE A 8 7.79 -3.46 7.31
N GLY A 9 7.95 -4.48 8.13
CA GLY A 9 8.83 -4.48 9.29
C GLY A 9 9.23 -5.89 9.72
N PRO A 10 10.11 -6.03 10.73
CA PRO A 10 10.65 -7.32 11.13
C PRO A 10 9.68 -8.18 11.96
N GLU A 11 8.60 -7.61 12.51
CA GLU A 11 7.74 -8.29 13.49
C GLU A 11 6.25 -7.98 13.26
N ALA A 12 5.44 -9.03 13.07
CA ALA A 12 4.02 -8.93 12.70
C ALA A 12 3.21 -8.06 13.66
N ARG A 13 3.37 -8.25 14.97
CA ARG A 13 2.63 -7.49 15.99
C ARG A 13 2.90 -5.99 15.92
N LYS A 14 4.17 -5.61 15.72
CA LYS A 14 4.56 -4.19 15.55
C LYS A 14 4.04 -3.62 14.23
N VAL A 15 4.11 -4.41 13.17
CA VAL A 15 3.65 -4.02 11.83
C VAL A 15 2.14 -3.79 11.82
N SER A 16 1.37 -4.70 12.40
CA SER A 16 -0.09 -4.59 12.58
C SER A 16 -0.48 -3.37 13.44
N SER A 17 0.15 -3.19 14.61
CA SER A 17 -0.11 -2.03 15.48
C SER A 17 0.21 -0.67 14.80
N LYS A 18 1.27 -0.60 14.00
CA LYS A 18 1.60 0.59 13.20
C LYS A 18 0.59 0.84 12.09
N LEU A 19 0.08 -0.22 11.47
CA LEU A 19 -0.99 -0.10 10.47
C LEU A 19 -2.25 0.50 11.13
N ASP A 20 -2.67 0.00 12.29
CA ASP A 20 -3.84 0.52 13.03
C ASP A 20 -3.69 2.00 13.37
N THR A 21 -2.50 2.40 13.82
CA THR A 21 -2.15 3.80 14.09
C THR A 21 -2.29 4.65 12.82
N THR A 22 -1.82 4.13 11.69
CA THR A 22 -1.85 4.82 10.39
C THR A 22 -3.28 4.96 9.88
N LEU A 23 -4.07 3.89 9.90
CA LEU A 23 -5.48 3.89 9.50
C LEU A 23 -6.30 4.82 10.39
N SER A 24 -6.08 4.81 11.71
CA SER A 24 -6.72 5.73 12.65
C SER A 24 -6.40 7.20 12.35
N ALA A 25 -5.18 7.50 11.90
CA ALA A 25 -4.79 8.85 11.49
C ALA A 25 -5.43 9.27 10.15
N MET A 26 -5.98 8.32 9.38
CA MET A 26 -6.68 8.57 8.12
C MET A 26 -8.21 8.56 8.26
N LYS A 27 -8.77 8.62 9.48
CA LYS A 27 -10.23 8.63 9.72
C LYS A 27 -11.01 9.68 8.94
N SER A 28 -10.38 10.80 8.56
CA SER A 28 -10.98 11.82 7.68
C SER A 28 -11.32 11.30 6.28
N ARG A 29 -10.70 10.20 5.84
CA ARG A 29 -10.99 9.49 4.60
C ARG A 29 -11.97 8.33 4.78
N GLY A 30 -12.35 8.00 6.01
CA GLY A 30 -13.23 6.88 6.30
C GLY A 30 -13.00 6.27 7.68
N ALA A 31 -14.08 5.93 8.38
CA ALA A 31 -14.02 5.31 9.71
C ALA A 31 -14.01 3.78 9.66
N LEU A 32 -14.46 3.18 8.55
CA LEU A 32 -14.49 1.74 8.37
C LEU A 32 -13.12 1.29 7.86
N THR A 33 -12.51 0.33 8.54
CA THR A 33 -11.17 -0.15 8.22
C THR A 33 -11.16 -1.64 7.93
N GLN A 34 -10.34 -2.06 6.97
CA GLN A 34 -10.00 -3.45 6.73
C GLN A 34 -8.49 -3.58 6.68
N SER A 35 -7.97 -4.73 7.10
CA SER A 35 -6.54 -4.98 7.11
C SER A 35 -6.23 -6.46 7.03
N VAL A 36 -5.08 -6.77 6.45
CA VAL A 36 -4.45 -8.09 6.47
C VAL A 36 -3.00 -7.94 6.89
N THR A 37 -2.46 -8.93 7.59
CA THR A 37 -1.03 -9.04 7.89
C THR A 37 -0.55 -10.41 7.44
N VAL A 38 0.58 -10.43 6.73
CA VAL A 38 1.20 -11.64 6.19
C VAL A 38 2.66 -11.65 6.59
N ASP A 39 3.13 -12.79 7.10
CA ASP A 39 4.56 -13.02 7.32
C ASP A 39 5.22 -13.50 6.03
N GLY A 40 6.34 -12.86 5.66
CA GLY A 40 7.07 -13.17 4.44
C GLY A 40 8.57 -13.29 4.66
N LYS A 41 9.27 -13.73 3.61
CA LYS A 41 10.73 -13.94 3.61
C LYS A 41 11.53 -12.68 3.99
N TYR A 42 11.00 -11.50 3.69
CA TYR A 42 11.68 -10.22 3.91
C TYR A 42 11.19 -9.47 5.16
N GLY A 43 10.29 -10.07 5.94
CA GLY A 43 9.64 -9.47 7.10
C GLY A 43 8.12 -9.64 7.04
N SER A 44 7.44 -9.09 8.05
CA SER A 44 5.99 -9.03 8.11
C SER A 44 5.48 -7.82 7.34
N VAL A 45 4.43 -8.02 6.55
CA VAL A 45 3.76 -6.98 5.76
C VAL A 45 2.32 -6.86 6.22
N ALA A 46 1.88 -5.66 6.54
CA ALA A 46 0.48 -5.37 6.76
C ALA A 46 -0.03 -4.39 5.71
N LEU A 47 -1.21 -4.69 5.16
CA LEU A 47 -1.95 -3.81 4.27
C LEU A 47 -3.28 -3.47 4.90
N GLY A 48 -3.77 -2.26 4.66
CA GLY A 48 -5.10 -1.90 5.07
C GLY A 48 -5.65 -0.70 4.33
N SER A 49 -6.94 -0.48 4.56
CA SER A 49 -7.73 0.54 3.92
C SER A 49 -8.68 1.20 4.92
N CYS A 50 -9.11 2.42 4.58
CA CYS A 50 -10.18 3.13 5.28
C CYS A 50 -11.16 3.72 4.27
N SER A 51 -12.46 3.63 4.55
CA SER A 51 -13.54 4.16 3.69
C SER A 51 -14.79 4.55 4.49
N HIS A 52 -15.71 5.27 3.84
CA HIS A 52 -17.05 5.55 4.40
C HIS A 52 -18.09 4.47 4.07
N GLN A 53 -17.82 3.61 3.07
CA GLN A 53 -18.73 2.60 2.56
C GLN A 53 -17.98 1.26 2.38
N LEU A 54 -18.60 0.15 2.82
CA LEU A 54 -18.04 -1.20 2.69
C LEU A 54 -17.93 -1.66 1.22
N GLU A 55 -18.84 -1.22 0.35
CA GLU A 55 -18.91 -1.58 -1.08
C GLU A 55 -17.76 -0.98 -1.93
N HIS A 56 -17.08 0.05 -1.43
CA HIS A 56 -15.85 0.62 -2.02
C HIS A 56 -14.61 0.27 -1.20
N SER A 57 -14.71 -0.77 -0.37
CA SER A 57 -13.55 -1.28 0.34
C SER A 57 -12.59 -1.93 -0.66
N PRO A 58 -11.29 -1.66 -0.55
CA PRO A 58 -10.29 -2.34 -1.35
C PRO A 58 -10.38 -3.85 -1.19
N LYS A 59 -10.42 -4.58 -2.31
CA LYS A 59 -10.45 -6.04 -2.32
C LYS A 59 -9.16 -6.60 -1.73
N VAL A 60 -9.24 -7.17 -0.54
CA VAL A 60 -8.17 -7.93 0.09
C VAL A 60 -8.39 -9.41 -0.24
N SER A 61 -7.66 -9.96 -1.21
CA SER A 61 -7.60 -11.40 -1.49
C SER A 61 -6.53 -12.06 -0.62
N VAL A 62 -6.83 -13.25 -0.08
CA VAL A 62 -6.01 -13.94 0.94
C VAL A 62 -5.18 -15.08 0.37
N GLU A 63 -5.31 -15.42 -0.91
CA GLU A 63 -4.53 -16.52 -1.50
C GLU A 63 -3.44 -15.98 -2.45
N ARG A 64 -2.23 -15.88 -1.89
CA ARG A 64 -0.93 -15.52 -2.52
C ARG A 64 -0.67 -14.05 -2.83
N THR A 65 -1.70 -13.21 -2.98
CA THR A 65 -1.50 -11.79 -3.26
C THR A 65 -2.64 -10.96 -2.67
N SER A 66 -2.31 -10.00 -1.80
CA SER A 66 -3.28 -9.09 -1.17
C SER A 66 -3.05 -7.66 -1.65
N PHE A 67 -4.12 -6.89 -1.88
CA PHE A 67 -4.02 -5.50 -2.34
C PHE A 67 -4.92 -4.55 -1.57
N ALA A 68 -4.57 -3.27 -1.68
CA ALA A 68 -5.44 -2.17 -1.30
C ALA A 68 -5.39 -1.10 -2.41
N VAL A 69 -6.53 -0.52 -2.80
CA VAL A 69 -6.68 0.46 -3.88
C VAL A 69 -7.45 1.67 -3.38
N ASP A 70 -6.93 2.88 -3.53
CA ASP A 70 -7.71 4.12 -3.44
C ASP A 70 -7.93 4.64 -4.86
N GLY A 71 -9.18 4.68 -5.32
CA GLY A 71 -9.56 5.08 -6.68
C GLY A 71 -10.27 3.96 -7.44
N SER A 72 -10.27 4.08 -8.77
CA SER A 72 -10.88 3.12 -9.67
C SER A 72 -9.77 2.48 -10.52
N LEU A 73 -9.65 1.16 -10.47
CA LEU A 73 -8.78 0.46 -11.41
C LEU A 73 -9.43 0.45 -12.79
N PRO A 74 -8.62 0.50 -13.86
CA PRO A 74 -9.14 0.29 -15.21
C PRO A 74 -9.62 -1.17 -15.35
N ALA A 75 -10.63 -1.39 -16.19
CA ALA A 75 -11.33 -2.68 -16.28
C ALA A 75 -10.44 -3.85 -16.77
N ASN A 76 -9.30 -3.54 -17.39
CA ASN A 76 -8.31 -4.49 -17.89
C ASN A 76 -7.22 -4.84 -16.88
N LEU A 77 -7.22 -4.24 -15.68
CA LEU A 77 -6.24 -4.55 -14.63
C LEU A 77 -6.80 -5.59 -13.66
N GLU A 78 -6.34 -6.83 -13.82
CA GLU A 78 -6.64 -7.92 -12.89
C GLU A 78 -5.59 -7.97 -11.78
N LEU A 79 -6.02 -7.66 -10.54
CA LEU A 79 -5.14 -7.68 -9.38
C LEU A 79 -4.74 -9.09 -8.94
N GLU A 80 -5.51 -10.12 -9.32
CA GLU A 80 -5.32 -11.49 -8.86
C GLU A 80 -3.97 -12.09 -9.32
N GLU A 81 -3.34 -11.50 -10.33
CA GLU A 81 -2.16 -12.03 -10.99
C GLU A 81 -0.81 -11.42 -10.55
N ILE A 82 -0.76 -10.47 -9.60
CA ILE A 82 0.49 -9.72 -9.27
C ILE A 82 1.50 -10.55 -8.44
N GLY A 83 1.25 -11.86 -8.29
CA GLY A 83 2.19 -12.80 -7.70
C GLY A 83 3.31 -13.18 -8.66
N GLY A 84 4.56 -13.23 -8.17
CA GLY A 84 5.74 -13.60 -8.96
C GLY A 84 6.25 -12.49 -9.89
N GLU A 85 7.29 -12.78 -10.67
CA GLU A 85 7.94 -11.81 -11.56
C GLU A 85 7.01 -11.33 -12.69
N ALA A 86 6.33 -12.26 -13.37
CA ALA A 86 5.39 -11.93 -14.46
C ALA A 86 4.21 -11.07 -13.97
N GLY A 87 3.71 -11.34 -12.76
CA GLY A 87 2.67 -10.55 -12.13
C GLY A 87 3.10 -9.12 -11.79
N GLN A 88 4.33 -8.96 -11.31
CA GLN A 88 4.91 -7.64 -11.04
C GLN A 88 5.11 -6.83 -12.33
N GLU A 89 5.53 -7.48 -13.41
CA GLU A 89 5.68 -6.85 -14.72
C GLU A 89 4.32 -6.39 -15.29
N ALA A 90 3.32 -7.28 -15.31
CA ALA A 90 1.97 -6.94 -15.74
C ALA A 90 1.37 -5.77 -14.91
N PHE A 91 1.64 -5.76 -13.60
CA PHE A 91 1.22 -4.67 -12.74
C PHE A 91 1.95 -3.36 -13.05
N SER A 92 3.26 -3.42 -13.31
CA SER A 92 4.07 -2.27 -13.70
C SER A 92 3.60 -1.66 -15.01
N GLU A 93 3.17 -2.45 -15.99
CA GLU A 93 2.59 -1.93 -17.22
C GLU A 93 1.21 -1.31 -16.95
N SER A 94 0.40 -1.94 -16.12
CA SER A 94 -0.97 -1.47 -15.84
C SER A 94 -1.02 -0.13 -15.08
N ILE A 95 -0.03 0.18 -14.25
CA ILE A 95 0.07 1.50 -13.59
C ILE A 95 0.49 2.62 -14.55
N ARG A 96 0.95 2.29 -15.77
CA ARG A 96 1.25 3.29 -16.81
C ARG A 96 0.00 3.76 -17.55
N GLU A 97 -1.16 3.18 -17.26
CA GLU A 97 -2.43 3.64 -17.79
C GLU A 97 -3.10 4.70 -16.89
N PRO A 98 -3.79 5.70 -17.46
CA PRO A 98 -4.63 6.62 -16.69
C PRO A 98 -5.83 5.89 -16.07
N GLY A 99 -5.97 5.95 -14.75
CA GLY A 99 -7.14 5.40 -14.06
C GLY A 99 -7.56 6.14 -12.78
N GLY A 100 -6.74 7.08 -12.30
CA GLY A 100 -7.04 7.83 -11.08
C GLY A 100 -7.03 6.94 -9.84
N PHE A 101 -5.96 6.14 -9.69
CA PHE A 101 -5.81 5.19 -8.60
C PHE A 101 -4.42 5.24 -7.98
N SER A 102 -4.36 4.83 -6.72
CA SER A 102 -3.16 4.41 -6.04
C SER A 102 -3.38 3.02 -5.46
N VAL A 103 -2.33 2.22 -5.40
CA VAL A 103 -2.45 0.80 -5.09
C VAL A 103 -1.26 0.34 -4.25
N LEU A 104 -1.55 -0.53 -3.30
CA LEU A 104 -0.59 -1.28 -2.52
C LEU A 104 -0.82 -2.77 -2.72
N GLY A 105 0.25 -3.56 -2.72
CA GLY A 105 0.19 -5.00 -2.90
C GLY A 105 1.20 -5.75 -2.05
N ILE A 106 0.94 -7.02 -1.76
CA ILE A 106 1.93 -7.94 -1.17
C ILE A 106 2.32 -8.93 -2.25
N SER A 107 3.59 -8.98 -2.64
CA SER A 107 4.12 -9.99 -3.56
C SER A 107 5.44 -10.53 -3.02
N GLU A 108 5.56 -11.84 -2.88
CA GLU A 108 6.76 -12.54 -2.36
C GLU A 108 7.30 -12.00 -1.02
N GLY A 109 6.41 -11.52 -0.13
CA GLY A 109 6.80 -10.91 1.14
C GLY A 109 7.42 -9.51 1.02
N ARG A 110 7.28 -8.86 -0.13
CA ARG A 110 7.56 -7.44 -0.34
C ARG A 110 6.26 -6.65 -0.35
N LEU A 111 6.37 -5.38 0.03
CA LEU A 111 5.29 -4.40 -0.09
C LEU A 111 5.47 -3.63 -1.39
N LEU A 112 4.54 -3.81 -2.31
CA LEU A 112 4.47 -3.11 -3.58
C LEU A 112 3.61 -1.85 -3.45
N ALA A 113 3.98 -0.79 -4.17
CA ALA A 113 3.25 0.47 -4.17
C ALA A 113 3.30 1.16 -5.53
N GLY A 114 2.15 1.60 -6.03
CA GLY A 114 2.04 2.24 -7.34
C GLY A 114 0.96 3.30 -7.40
N ARG A 115 1.06 4.15 -8.42
CA ARG A 115 0.06 5.16 -8.81
C ARG A 115 -0.09 5.14 -10.31
N ASP A 116 -1.28 5.47 -10.78
CA ASP A 116 -1.53 5.72 -12.20
C ASP A 116 -0.57 6.79 -12.77
N ILE A 117 -0.41 6.83 -14.09
CA ILE A 117 0.54 7.74 -14.77
C ILE A 117 0.26 9.23 -14.52
N LEU A 118 -1.01 9.60 -14.25
CA LEU A 118 -1.38 10.98 -13.92
C LEU A 118 -1.21 11.27 -12.43
N GLY A 119 -1.12 10.23 -11.60
CA GLY A 119 -0.95 10.36 -10.15
C GLY A 119 -2.09 11.11 -9.49
N GLN A 120 -3.35 10.90 -9.90
CA GLN A 120 -4.45 11.68 -9.34
C GLN A 120 -4.68 11.37 -7.87
N LYS A 121 -4.40 10.12 -7.46
CA LYS A 121 -4.49 9.69 -6.07
C LYS A 121 -3.14 9.81 -5.37
N PRO A 122 -3.11 10.41 -4.15
CA PRO A 122 -1.87 10.58 -3.42
C PRO A 122 -1.44 9.28 -2.77
N LEU A 123 -0.14 9.01 -2.84
CA LEU A 123 0.51 7.95 -2.08
C LEU A 123 1.90 8.41 -1.68
N TYR A 124 2.20 8.29 -0.40
CA TYR A 124 3.46 8.73 0.19
C TYR A 124 4.13 7.56 0.88
N TYR A 125 5.44 7.65 1.08
CA TYR A 125 6.21 6.64 1.77
C TYR A 125 7.38 7.22 2.56
N GLY A 126 7.88 6.44 3.50
CA GLY A 126 9.10 6.77 4.22
C GLY A 126 9.50 5.66 5.16
N ARG A 127 10.52 5.96 5.95
CA ARG A 127 11.07 5.03 6.93
C ARG A 127 11.06 5.70 8.29
N ASP A 128 10.58 4.99 9.29
CA ASP A 128 10.62 5.47 10.67
C ASP A 128 12.01 5.27 11.31
N PRO A 129 12.27 5.86 12.49
CA PRO A 129 13.56 5.72 13.17
C PRO A 129 13.94 4.27 13.52
N GLN A 130 12.96 3.37 13.67
CA GLN A 130 13.17 1.96 13.95
C GLN A 130 13.39 1.13 12.68
N GLY A 131 13.44 1.78 11.52
CA GLY A 131 13.73 1.13 10.25
C GLY A 131 12.53 0.47 9.58
N THR A 132 11.30 0.67 10.07
CA THR A 132 10.05 0.18 9.43
C THR A 132 9.74 1.05 8.23
N VAL A 133 9.39 0.45 7.10
CA VAL A 133 8.95 1.19 5.90
C VAL A 133 7.43 1.26 5.89
N ALA A 134 6.88 2.43 5.60
CA ALA A 134 5.45 2.67 5.58
C ALA A 134 5.04 3.45 4.33
N PHE A 135 3.86 3.13 3.83
CA PHE A 135 3.15 3.81 2.75
C PHE A 135 1.78 4.24 3.25
N ALA A 136 1.31 5.42 2.86
CA ALA A 136 -0.05 5.88 3.17
C ALA A 136 -0.55 6.96 2.20
N SER A 137 -1.87 7.05 2.06
CA SER A 137 -2.52 8.12 1.26
C SER A 137 -2.40 9.52 1.87
N LEU A 138 -1.98 9.65 3.13
CA LEU A 138 -1.80 10.94 3.83
C LEU A 138 -0.42 11.04 4.49
N LYS A 139 0.29 12.15 4.24
CA LYS A 139 1.56 12.47 4.92
C LYS A 139 1.39 12.53 6.43
N ALA A 140 0.30 13.14 6.91
CA ALA A 140 0.00 13.26 8.34
C ALA A 140 -0.11 11.90 9.04
N ALA A 141 -0.54 10.85 8.34
CA ALA A 141 -0.59 9.50 8.88
C ALA A 141 0.81 8.92 9.06
N LEU A 142 1.71 9.12 8.10
CA LEU A 142 3.12 8.72 8.23
C LEU A 142 3.83 9.49 9.34
N SER A 143 3.50 10.76 9.56
CA SER A 143 4.05 11.53 10.67
C SER A 143 3.68 10.95 12.05
N LYS A 144 2.55 10.25 12.18
CA LYS A 144 2.21 9.53 13.43
C LYS A 144 3.14 8.35 13.73
N LEU A 145 3.84 7.84 12.72
CA LEU A 145 4.89 6.83 12.88
C LEU A 145 6.27 7.44 13.12
N GLY A 146 6.39 8.77 13.20
CA GLY A 146 7.68 9.46 13.30
C GLY A 146 8.38 9.69 11.96
N ILE A 147 7.68 9.50 10.83
CA ILE A 147 8.22 9.79 9.49
C ILE A 147 8.01 11.28 9.20
N SER A 148 9.06 12.08 9.38
CA SER A 148 9.00 13.55 9.29
C SER A 148 9.09 14.11 7.87
N ASN A 149 9.76 13.40 6.95
CA ASN A 149 9.91 13.83 5.55
C ASN A 149 9.45 12.74 4.56
N PRO A 150 8.14 12.45 4.49
CA PRO A 150 7.61 11.43 3.60
C PRO A 150 7.77 11.84 2.13
N ARG A 151 8.30 10.91 1.34
CA ARG A 151 8.46 11.05 -0.11
C ARG A 151 7.16 10.69 -0.82
N THR A 152 6.94 11.26 -1.99
CA THR A 152 5.81 10.91 -2.85
C THR A 152 6.17 9.69 -3.69
N VAL A 153 5.27 8.70 -3.80
CA VAL A 153 5.42 7.60 -4.75
C VAL A 153 5.33 8.20 -6.17
N PRO A 154 6.30 7.99 -7.06
CA PRO A 154 6.26 8.55 -8.41
C PRO A 154 5.08 7.98 -9.23
N PRO A 155 4.36 8.80 -10.03
CA PRO A 155 3.36 8.32 -10.98
C PRO A 155 3.95 7.35 -12.01
N GLY A 156 3.20 6.33 -12.41
CA GLY A 156 3.61 5.36 -13.44
C GLY A 156 4.80 4.47 -13.09
N HIS A 157 5.20 4.43 -11.81
CA HIS A 157 6.32 3.64 -11.31
C HIS A 157 5.87 2.71 -10.19
N LEU A 158 6.39 1.48 -10.22
CA LEU A 158 6.12 0.48 -9.20
C LEU A 158 7.27 0.47 -8.21
N LEU A 159 6.98 0.77 -6.94
CA LEU A 159 7.96 0.66 -5.87
C LEU A 159 7.83 -0.70 -5.19
N ALA A 160 8.97 -1.33 -4.91
CA ALA A 160 9.05 -2.53 -4.10
C ALA A 160 9.82 -2.27 -2.80
N ALA A 161 9.18 -2.49 -1.67
CA ALA A 161 9.75 -2.30 -0.34
C ALA A 161 10.01 -3.64 0.36
N SER A 162 11.15 -3.69 1.04
CA SER A 162 11.58 -4.72 1.98
C SER A 162 11.93 -4.05 3.31
N THR A 163 12.18 -4.83 4.35
CA THR A 163 12.76 -4.33 5.61
C THR A 163 14.13 -3.68 5.45
N LYS A 164 14.81 -3.82 4.30
CA LYS A 164 16.16 -3.26 4.09
C LYS A 164 16.16 -2.04 3.18
N ARG A 165 15.36 -2.06 2.11
CA ARG A 165 15.38 -1.07 1.02
C ARG A 165 14.02 -0.89 0.37
N VAL A 166 13.86 0.26 -0.28
CA VAL A 166 12.80 0.55 -1.25
C VAL A 166 13.49 0.71 -2.61
N THR A 167 13.03 -0.02 -3.61
CA THR A 167 13.50 0.05 -5.00
C THR A 167 12.37 0.53 -5.90
N VAL A 168 12.74 1.20 -6.99
CA VAL A 168 11.89 1.49 -8.14
C VAL A 168 12.20 0.47 -9.22
#